data_AF-B6WU83-F1
#
_entry.id   AF-B6WU83-F1
#
_cell.length_a   1.000
_cell.length_b   1.000
_cell.length_c   1.000
_cell.angle_alpha   90.00
_cell.angle_beta   90.00
_cell.angle_gamma   90.00
#
_symmetry.space_group_name_H-M   'P 1'
#
loop_
_entity.id
_entity.type
_entity.pdbx_description
1 polymer ?
#
loop_
_entity_poly.entity_id
_entity_poly.type
_entity_poly.pdbx_seq_one_letter_code
_entity_poly.pdbx_strand_id
1 'polypeptide(L)'
;MPDVTLKVETSPTWKEILVQALCCCARWILRGFLLFIGFYLASLWLPISAKAAEVTIPRAAQQYRATLVRAAHATWGLDAPVAVFAAQVHTESWWRNDTVSHVGAQGLAQFMPATARWLPSVAPETGKPAPFNPGWSLRALCVYDKWLWDRVAGHSDFERMAFTLSAYNGGLGWVNRDRKKARALGVDDRRWFGAVENVNAGRSKAAFRENRNYPRLILEERQYAYIKAGWGPGVEDEARL
;
A
#
# COMPACT_ATOMS: atom_id res chain seq x y z
N MET A 1 -9.19 -38.07 -88.36
CA MET A 1 -8.20 -38.58 -87.40
C MET A 1 -7.98 -37.49 -86.36
N PRO A 2 -8.23 -37.72 -85.06
CA PRO A 2 -7.82 -36.76 -84.03
C PRO A 2 -6.36 -37.03 -83.64
N ASP A 3 -5.59 -35.94 -83.60
CA ASP A 3 -4.18 -35.91 -83.24
C ASP A 3 -4.01 -36.13 -81.73
N VAL A 4 -3.48 -37.29 -81.34
CA VAL A 4 -3.17 -37.61 -79.94
C VAL A 4 -1.80 -37.02 -79.64
N THR A 5 -1.79 -35.82 -79.09
CA THR A 5 -0.57 -35.22 -78.55
C THR A 5 -0.23 -35.86 -77.21
N LEU A 6 0.72 -36.80 -77.25
CA LEU A 6 1.38 -37.35 -76.05
C LEU A 6 2.15 -36.22 -75.36
N LYS A 7 1.66 -35.75 -74.20
CA LYS A 7 2.45 -34.90 -73.31
C LYS A 7 3.59 -35.73 -72.73
N VAL A 8 4.80 -35.55 -73.28
CA VAL A 8 6.03 -36.06 -72.67
C VAL A 8 6.26 -35.28 -71.39
N GLU A 9 6.02 -35.91 -70.25
CA GLU A 9 6.27 -35.32 -68.94
C GLU A 9 7.78 -35.41 -68.65
N THR A 10 8.48 -34.29 -68.83
CA THR A 10 9.93 -34.21 -68.61
C THR A 10 10.23 -34.23 -67.12
N SER A 11 11.11 -35.12 -66.66
CA SER A 11 11.58 -35.16 -65.28
C SER A 11 12.23 -33.82 -64.89
N PRO A 12 11.99 -33.30 -63.68
CA PRO A 12 12.50 -32.01 -63.27
C PRO A 12 14.03 -31.98 -63.31
N THR A 13 14.59 -30.87 -63.76
CA THR A 13 16.04 -30.72 -63.87
C THR A 13 16.68 -30.63 -62.48
N TRP A 14 17.96 -30.98 -62.34
CA TRP A 14 18.68 -30.87 -61.05
C TRP A 14 18.60 -29.47 -60.43
N LYS A 15 18.51 -28.43 -61.26
CA LYS A 15 18.30 -27.04 -60.82
C LYS A 15 16.92 -26.84 -60.19
N GLU A 16 15.87 -27.41 -60.77
CA GLU A 16 14.51 -27.34 -60.24
C GLU A 16 14.38 -28.09 -58.92
N ILE A 17 15.00 -29.27 -58.80
CA ILE A 17 15.05 -30.04 -57.55
C ILE A 17 15.77 -29.25 -56.45
N LEU A 18 16.91 -28.62 -56.77
CA LEU A 18 17.66 -27.77 -55.84
C LEU A 18 16.84 -26.56 -55.37
N VAL A 19 16.15 -25.87 -56.29
CA VAL A 19 15.28 -24.74 -55.95
C VAL A 19 14.11 -25.18 -55.07
N GLN A 20 13.48 -26.32 -55.37
CA GLN A 20 12.40 -26.87 -54.53
C GLN A 20 12.90 -27.24 -53.13
N ALA A 21 14.06 -27.88 -53.01
CA ALA A 21 14.67 -28.22 -51.73
C ALA A 21 14.99 -26.97 -50.89
N LEU A 22 15.59 -25.94 -51.51
CA LEU A 22 15.89 -24.66 -50.85
C LEU A 22 14.62 -23.92 -50.41
N CYS A 23 13.57 -23.89 -51.24
CA CYS A 23 12.28 -23.32 -50.87
C CYS A 23 11.61 -24.08 -49.72
N CYS A 24 11.71 -25.42 -49.69
CA CYS A 24 11.22 -26.24 -48.58
C CYS A 24 11.98 -25.94 -47.29
N CYS A 25 13.32 -25.89 -47.32
CA CYS A 25 14.14 -25.52 -46.18
C CYS A 25 13.80 -24.11 -45.66
N ALA A 26 13.67 -23.13 -46.55
CA ALA A 26 13.29 -21.76 -46.18
C ALA A 26 11.90 -21.70 -45.53
N ARG A 27 10.93 -22.48 -46.02
CA ARG A 27 9.59 -22.59 -45.41
C ARG A 27 9.64 -23.20 -44.01
N TRP A 28 10.46 -24.23 -43.79
CA TRP A 28 10.62 -24.85 -42.47
C TRP A 28 11.32 -23.91 -41.48
N ILE A 29 12.35 -23.19 -41.93
CA ILE A 29 13.04 -22.17 -41.12
C ILE A 29 12.07 -21.04 -40.74
N LEU A 30 11.29 -20.52 -41.70
CA LEU A 30 10.31 -19.47 -41.44
C LEU A 30 9.20 -19.92 -40.49
N ARG A 31 8.68 -21.15 -40.66
CA ARG A 31 7.69 -21.72 -39.73
C ARG A 31 8.26 -21.88 -38.32
N GLY A 32 9.49 -22.39 -38.19
CA GLY A 32 10.18 -22.50 -36.91
C GLY A 32 10.38 -21.13 -36.25
N PHE A 33 10.78 -20.13 -37.02
CA PHE A 33 10.95 -18.75 -36.55
C PHE A 33 9.62 -18.14 -36.07
N LEU A 34 8.53 -18.32 -36.81
CA LEU A 34 7.21 -17.82 -36.42
C LEU A 34 6.65 -18.54 -35.19
N LEU A 35 6.86 -19.85 -35.06
CA LEU A 35 6.49 -20.61 -33.86
C LEU A 35 7.28 -20.16 -32.64
N PHE A 36 8.58 -19.91 -32.80
CA PHE A 36 9.44 -19.38 -31.73
C PHE A 36 8.98 -17.98 -31.29
N ILE A 37 8.71 -17.08 -32.23
CA ILE A 37 8.16 -15.75 -31.91
C ILE A 37 6.81 -15.88 -31.20
N GLY A 38 5.92 -16.75 -31.69
CA GLY A 38 4.62 -16.99 -31.05
C GLY A 38 4.75 -17.47 -29.60
N PHE A 39 5.67 -18.41 -29.35
CA PHE A 39 5.97 -18.90 -28.00
C PHE A 39 6.62 -17.83 -27.11
N TYR A 40 7.58 -17.07 -27.64
CA TYR A 40 8.23 -15.97 -26.93
C TYR A 40 7.24 -14.86 -26.58
N LEU A 41 6.35 -14.49 -27.50
CA LEU A 41 5.31 -13.51 -27.22
C LEU A 41 4.30 -14.05 -26.21
N ALA A 42 3.88 -15.32 -26.32
CA ALA A 42 2.98 -15.94 -25.35
C ALA A 42 3.59 -16.03 -23.93
N SER A 43 4.90 -16.23 -23.81
CA SER A 43 5.57 -16.26 -22.50
C SER A 43 5.68 -14.88 -21.85
N LEU A 44 5.66 -13.79 -22.63
CA LEU A 44 5.53 -12.42 -22.10
C LEU A 44 4.15 -12.14 -21.50
N TRP A 45 3.13 -12.95 -21.80
CA TRP A 45 1.80 -12.87 -21.21
C TRP A 45 1.61 -13.82 -20.00
N LEU A 46 2.63 -14.60 -19.62
CA LEU A 46 2.57 -15.34 -18.37
C LEU A 46 2.57 -14.32 -17.22
N PRO A 47 1.53 -14.30 -16.36
CA PRO A 47 1.53 -13.42 -15.22
C PRO A 47 2.66 -13.86 -14.30
N ILE A 48 3.76 -13.10 -14.28
CA ILE A 48 4.72 -13.14 -13.18
C ILE A 48 3.89 -12.70 -11.97
N SER A 49 3.39 -13.67 -11.21
CA SER A 49 2.79 -13.41 -9.92
C SER A 49 3.90 -12.91 -9.03
N ALA A 50 4.12 -11.59 -9.04
CA ALA A 50 4.86 -10.90 -8.01
C ALA A 50 4.10 -11.19 -6.72
N LYS A 51 4.50 -12.23 -5.98
CA LYS A 51 4.04 -12.39 -4.60
C LYS A 51 4.38 -11.08 -3.92
N ALA A 52 3.37 -10.35 -3.47
CA ALA A 52 3.56 -9.17 -2.65
C ALA A 52 4.55 -9.55 -1.54
N ALA A 53 5.62 -8.77 -1.38
CA ALA A 53 6.62 -9.05 -0.38
C ALA A 53 5.93 -9.15 1.00
N GLU A 54 6.11 -10.26 1.70
CA GLU A 54 5.49 -10.44 3.02
C GLU A 54 6.03 -9.35 3.97
N VAL A 55 5.11 -8.61 4.62
CA VAL A 55 5.48 -7.58 5.59
C VAL A 55 6.22 -8.25 6.74
N THR A 56 7.52 -7.96 6.86
CA THR A 56 8.35 -8.48 7.94
C THR A 56 8.21 -7.60 9.18
N ILE A 57 7.70 -8.17 10.28
CA ILE A 57 7.63 -7.45 11.57
C ILE A 57 9.02 -7.37 12.19
N PRO A 58 9.51 -6.17 12.56
CA PRO A 58 10.77 -5.99 13.27
C PRO A 58 10.83 -6.80 14.56
N ARG A 59 11.93 -7.51 14.82
CA ARG A 59 12.14 -8.17 16.13
C ARG A 59 12.06 -7.16 17.28
N ALA A 60 12.51 -5.93 17.04
CA ALA A 60 12.40 -4.81 17.96
C ALA A 60 10.95 -4.50 18.39
N ALA A 61 9.93 -4.88 17.61
CA ALA A 61 8.54 -4.67 18.00
C ALA A 61 8.18 -5.42 19.30
N GLN A 62 8.70 -6.64 19.48
CA GLN A 62 8.31 -7.51 20.60
C GLN A 62 8.63 -6.89 21.96
N GLN A 63 9.71 -6.12 22.08
CA GLN A 63 10.10 -5.46 23.33
C GLN A 63 9.05 -4.42 23.80
N TYR A 64 8.27 -3.87 22.87
CA TYR A 64 7.31 -2.80 23.12
C TYR A 64 5.85 -3.27 23.08
N ARG A 65 5.60 -4.53 22.71
CA ARG A 65 4.25 -5.09 22.53
C ARG A 65 3.36 -4.86 23.73
N ALA A 66 3.80 -5.28 24.91
CA ALA A 66 3.00 -5.15 26.14
C ALA A 66 2.71 -3.68 26.49
N THR A 67 3.66 -2.78 26.23
CA THR A 67 3.49 -1.35 26.46
C THR A 67 2.45 -0.75 25.52
N LEU A 68 2.51 -1.11 24.22
CA LEU A 68 1.53 -0.66 23.24
C LEU A 68 0.13 -1.19 23.55
N VAL A 69 0.00 -2.49 23.83
CA VAL A 69 -1.29 -3.12 24.17
C VAL A 69 -1.94 -2.43 25.38
N ARG A 70 -1.17 -2.19 26.45
CA ARG A 70 -1.69 -1.48 27.63
C ARG A 70 -2.13 -0.04 27.31
N ALA A 71 -1.32 0.69 26.53
CA ALA A 71 -1.66 2.05 26.12
C ALA A 71 -2.93 2.11 25.26
N ALA A 72 -3.04 1.17 24.31
CA ALA A 72 -4.20 1.01 23.45
C ALA A 72 -5.46 0.72 24.29
N HIS A 73 -5.43 -0.28 25.16
CA HIS A 73 -6.58 -0.62 26.00
C HIS A 73 -6.98 0.49 26.97
N ALA A 74 -6.01 1.20 27.55
CA ALA A 74 -6.28 2.32 28.44
C ALA A 74 -6.99 3.49 27.74
N THR A 75 -6.85 3.61 26.42
CA THR A 75 -7.35 4.75 25.63
C THR A 75 -8.60 4.40 24.82
N TRP A 76 -8.63 3.20 24.24
CA TRP A 76 -9.64 2.76 23.27
C TRP A 76 -10.55 1.63 23.80
N GLY A 77 -10.27 1.09 24.99
CA GLY A 77 -10.99 -0.06 25.54
C GLY A 77 -10.42 -1.41 25.09
N LEU A 78 -11.05 -2.51 25.51
CA LEU A 78 -10.54 -3.87 25.25
C LEU A 78 -10.55 -4.26 23.76
N ASP A 79 -11.41 -3.63 22.98
CA ASP A 79 -11.53 -3.84 21.53
C ASP A 79 -10.61 -2.91 20.71
N ALA A 80 -9.62 -2.29 21.35
CA ALA A 80 -8.69 -1.37 20.68
C ALA A 80 -8.03 -2.02 19.46
N PRO A 81 -7.89 -1.30 18.32
CA PRO A 81 -7.28 -1.85 17.11
C PRO A 81 -5.74 -1.89 17.24
N VAL A 82 -5.23 -2.72 18.14
CA VAL A 82 -3.79 -2.80 18.48
C VAL A 82 -2.93 -3.08 17.25
N ALA A 83 -3.43 -3.89 16.30
CA ALA A 83 -2.69 -4.19 15.08
C ALA A 83 -2.48 -2.95 14.19
N VAL A 84 -3.43 -2.00 14.19
CA VAL A 84 -3.29 -0.71 13.48
C VAL A 84 -2.21 0.13 14.14
N PHE A 85 -2.24 0.29 15.46
CA PHE A 85 -1.21 1.07 16.16
C PHE A 85 0.19 0.46 16.02
N ALA A 86 0.29 -0.87 16.03
CA ALA A 86 1.55 -1.57 15.82
C ALA A 86 2.08 -1.37 14.38
N ALA A 87 1.18 -1.41 13.39
CA ALA A 87 1.49 -1.10 12.00
C ALA A 87 1.89 0.37 11.81
N GLN A 88 1.31 1.29 12.58
CA GLN A 88 1.66 2.71 12.59
C GLN A 88 3.07 2.92 13.15
N VAL A 89 3.41 2.35 14.31
CA VAL A 89 4.78 2.44 14.86
C VAL A 89 5.82 1.82 13.92
N HIS A 90 5.47 0.73 13.24
CA HIS A 90 6.30 0.15 12.19
C HIS A 90 6.53 1.16 11.05
N THR A 91 5.45 1.83 10.61
CA THR A 91 5.51 2.84 9.56
C THR A 91 6.37 4.03 9.93
N GLU A 92 6.28 4.47 11.19
CA GLU A 92 6.94 5.68 11.68
C GLU A 92 8.44 5.47 11.91
N SER A 93 8.83 4.40 12.60
CA SER A 93 10.22 4.28 13.09
C SER A 93 10.85 2.92 12.84
N TRP A 94 10.13 1.99 12.19
CA TRP A 94 10.55 0.59 12.14
C TRP A 94 10.80 0.01 13.55
N TRP A 95 10.06 0.49 14.56
CA TRP A 95 10.27 0.18 15.97
C TRP A 95 11.65 0.56 16.54
N ARG A 96 12.31 1.59 15.99
CA ARG A 96 13.58 2.14 16.49
C ARG A 96 13.32 3.42 17.29
N ASN A 97 13.48 3.32 18.61
CA ASN A 97 13.11 4.41 19.54
C ASN A 97 14.02 5.64 19.44
N ASP A 98 15.23 5.52 18.91
CA ASP A 98 16.18 6.61 18.69
C ASP A 98 16.00 7.31 17.32
N THR A 99 14.98 6.93 16.54
CA THR A 99 14.75 7.51 15.22
C THR A 99 14.45 9.00 15.30
N VAL A 100 15.21 9.77 14.51
CA VAL A 100 14.93 11.17 14.20
C VAL A 100 14.84 11.33 12.69
N SER A 101 13.70 11.80 12.19
CA SER A 101 13.55 12.05 10.75
C SER A 101 14.31 13.30 10.31
N HIS A 102 14.52 13.47 9.01
CA HIS A 102 15.17 14.67 8.44
C HIS A 102 14.44 15.97 8.81
N VAL A 103 13.12 15.92 9.03
CA VAL A 103 12.30 17.06 9.44
C VAL A 103 12.17 17.20 10.95
N GLY A 104 12.86 16.35 11.72
CA GLY A 104 12.95 16.44 13.18
C GLY A 104 11.86 15.70 13.95
N ALA A 105 11.13 14.77 13.34
CA ALA A 105 10.18 13.90 14.03
C ALA A 105 10.91 12.88 14.91
N GLN A 106 10.42 12.57 16.11
CA GLN A 106 11.19 11.87 17.14
C GLN A 106 10.51 10.63 17.71
N GLY A 107 11.31 9.60 17.99
CA GLY A 107 10.91 8.44 18.80
C GLY A 107 10.11 7.39 18.03
N LEU A 108 9.55 6.42 18.75
CA LEU A 108 8.78 5.32 18.15
C LEU A 108 7.62 5.79 17.27
N ALA A 109 6.90 6.82 17.74
CA ALA A 109 5.72 7.36 17.08
C ALA A 109 5.99 8.61 16.21
N GLN A 110 7.26 8.99 16.03
CA GLN A 110 7.70 10.13 15.21
C GLN A 110 6.92 11.42 15.48
N PHE A 111 6.79 11.81 16.75
CA PHE A 111 6.17 13.09 17.06
C PHE A 111 7.09 14.25 16.68
N MET A 112 6.54 15.25 15.97
CA MET A 112 7.21 16.54 15.83
C MET A 112 7.34 17.22 17.20
N PRO A 113 8.46 17.93 17.50
CA PRO A 113 8.65 18.58 18.80
C PRO A 113 7.53 19.56 19.16
N ALA A 114 6.98 20.27 18.17
CA ALA A 114 5.84 21.17 18.38
C ALA A 114 4.57 20.41 18.77
N THR A 115 4.26 19.30 18.08
CA THR A 115 3.12 18.43 18.39
C THR A 115 3.27 17.82 19.78
N ALA A 116 4.46 17.32 20.13
CA ALA A 116 4.71 16.75 21.45
C ALA A 116 4.48 17.76 22.58
N ARG A 117 4.89 19.02 22.40
CA ARG A 117 4.65 20.09 23.39
C ARG A 117 3.17 20.49 23.48
N TRP A 118 2.46 20.47 22.37
CA TRP A 118 1.06 20.88 22.31
C TRP A 118 0.10 19.81 22.84
N LEU A 119 0.37 18.53 22.59
CA LEU A 119 -0.57 17.44 22.85
C LEU A 119 -1.14 17.42 24.29
N PRO A 120 -0.35 17.65 25.36
CA PRO A 120 -0.89 17.68 26.73
C PRO A 120 -1.92 18.80 26.98
N SER A 121 -1.96 19.85 26.16
CA SER A 121 -2.97 20.92 26.27
C SER A 121 -4.38 20.47 25.87
N VAL A 122 -4.49 19.41 25.07
CA VAL A 122 -5.77 18.84 24.60
C VAL A 122 -5.99 17.41 25.06
N ALA A 123 -4.94 16.75 25.54
CA ALA A 123 -4.96 15.40 26.10
C ALA A 123 -3.98 15.30 27.28
N PRO A 124 -4.35 15.87 28.46
CA PRO A 124 -3.47 15.96 29.63
C PRO A 124 -2.94 14.60 30.13
N GLU A 125 -3.67 13.52 29.88
CA GLU A 125 -3.32 12.13 30.21
C GLU A 125 -2.01 11.66 29.54
N THR A 126 -1.54 12.36 28.51
CA THR A 126 -0.24 12.08 27.90
C THR A 126 0.93 12.48 28.81
N GLY A 127 0.73 13.43 29.72
CA GLY A 127 1.75 13.90 30.67
C GLY A 127 2.87 14.72 30.03
N LYS A 128 3.99 14.91 30.76
CA LYS A 128 5.11 15.73 30.29
C LYS A 128 5.69 15.16 28.97
N PRO A 129 5.86 15.98 27.91
CA PRO A 129 6.37 15.51 26.62
C PRO A 129 7.72 14.81 26.71
N ALA A 130 7.80 13.58 26.19
CA ALA A 130 9.03 12.79 26.13
C ALA A 130 9.06 11.84 24.92
N PRO A 131 9.23 12.34 23.68
CA PRO A 131 9.11 11.52 22.46
C PRO A 131 10.01 10.28 22.39
N PHE A 132 11.22 10.35 22.96
CA PHE A 132 12.18 9.23 23.05
C PHE A 132 11.94 8.29 24.24
N ASN A 133 10.95 8.55 25.09
CA ASN A 133 10.54 7.60 26.12
C ASN A 133 9.49 6.65 25.50
N PRO A 134 9.75 5.32 25.38
CA PRO A 134 8.82 4.42 24.71
C PRO A 134 7.41 4.41 25.34
N GLY A 135 7.33 4.48 26.67
CA GLY A 135 6.06 4.51 27.39
C GLY A 135 5.26 5.78 27.12
N TRP A 136 5.92 6.94 26.98
CA TRP A 136 5.27 8.18 26.56
C TRP A 136 4.90 8.14 25.08
N SER A 137 5.82 7.74 24.20
CA SER A 137 5.64 7.72 22.74
C SER A 137 4.42 6.89 22.33
N LEU A 138 4.30 5.67 22.87
CA LEU A 138 3.21 4.76 22.54
C LEU A 138 1.86 5.18 23.14
N ARG A 139 1.86 5.73 24.36
CA ARG A 139 0.63 6.32 24.95
C ARG A 139 0.17 7.54 24.16
N ALA A 140 1.10 8.44 23.84
CA ALA A 140 0.81 9.62 23.05
C ALA A 140 0.28 9.27 21.66
N LEU A 141 0.80 8.22 21.01
CA LEU A 141 0.25 7.69 19.75
C LEU A 141 -1.22 7.31 19.91
N CYS A 142 -1.54 6.38 20.83
CA CYS A 142 -2.91 5.91 21.00
C CYS A 142 -3.89 7.05 21.36
N VAL A 143 -3.46 7.97 22.22
CA VAL A 143 -4.26 9.13 22.64
C VAL A 143 -4.45 10.13 21.51
N TYR A 144 -3.41 10.40 20.72
CA TYR A 144 -3.52 11.34 19.60
C TYR A 144 -4.38 10.76 18.48
N ASP A 145 -4.23 9.48 18.15
CA ASP A 145 -5.13 8.81 17.21
C ASP A 145 -6.58 8.88 17.70
N LYS A 146 -6.86 8.66 19.00
CA LYS A 146 -8.22 8.77 19.54
C LYS A 146 -8.76 10.20 19.42
N TRP A 147 -7.93 11.19 19.73
CA TRP A 147 -8.28 12.60 19.62
C TRP A 147 -8.63 13.00 18.18
N LEU A 148 -7.90 12.46 17.19
CA LEU A 148 -8.18 12.64 15.76
C LEU A 148 -9.45 11.90 15.34
N TRP A 149 -9.58 10.64 15.74
CA TRP A 149 -10.71 9.77 15.46
C TRP A 149 -12.03 10.42 15.88
N ASP A 150 -12.08 11.01 17.08
CA ASP A 150 -13.26 11.70 17.60
C ASP A 150 -13.65 12.97 16.83
N ARG A 151 -12.77 13.46 15.95
CA ARG A 151 -12.98 14.68 15.14
C ARG A 151 -13.22 14.41 13.67
N VAL A 152 -13.14 13.16 13.24
CA VAL A 152 -13.43 12.74 11.87
C VAL A 152 -14.59 11.75 11.86
N ALA A 153 -15.29 11.68 10.74
CA ALA A 153 -16.38 10.74 10.51
C ALA A 153 -16.09 9.97 9.23
N GLY A 154 -16.41 8.67 9.23
CA GLY A 154 -16.39 7.79 8.06
C GLY A 154 -17.74 7.11 7.88
N HIS A 155 -17.90 6.35 6.80
CA HIS A 155 -19.04 5.43 6.65
C HIS A 155 -18.89 4.16 7.49
N SER A 156 -17.66 3.69 7.62
CA SER A 156 -17.27 2.57 8.48
C SER A 156 -16.09 2.98 9.35
N ASP A 157 -15.75 2.13 10.32
CA ASP A 157 -14.55 2.31 11.13
C ASP A 157 -13.27 2.24 10.27
N PHE A 158 -13.26 1.45 9.19
CA PHE A 158 -12.15 1.37 8.24
C PHE A 158 -11.91 2.71 7.53
N GLU A 159 -12.99 3.31 6.98
CA GLU A 159 -12.93 4.61 6.32
C GLU A 159 -12.56 5.72 7.32
N ARG A 160 -13.12 5.67 8.53
CA ARG A 160 -12.82 6.63 9.61
C ARG A 160 -11.38 6.52 10.09
N MET A 161 -10.82 5.31 10.15
CA MET A 161 -9.42 5.10 10.54
C MET A 161 -8.49 5.65 9.46
N ALA A 162 -8.85 5.53 8.19
CA ALA A 162 -8.05 6.11 7.10
C ALA A 162 -8.00 7.65 7.18
N PHE A 163 -9.12 8.32 7.49
CA PHE A 163 -9.12 9.75 7.80
C PHE A 163 -8.26 10.10 9.01
N THR A 164 -8.32 9.28 10.06
CA THR A 164 -7.55 9.47 11.30
C THR A 164 -6.05 9.40 11.01
N LEU A 165 -5.58 8.35 10.35
CA LEU A 165 -4.18 8.14 9.98
C LEU A 165 -3.67 9.22 9.01
N SER A 166 -4.51 9.65 8.07
CA SER A 166 -4.18 10.79 7.20
C SER A 166 -4.02 12.09 8.00
N ALA A 167 -4.85 12.30 9.02
CA ALA A 167 -4.75 13.46 9.89
C ALA A 167 -3.54 13.38 10.83
N TYR A 168 -3.13 12.19 11.26
CA TYR A 168 -1.92 11.97 12.05
C TYR A 168 -0.68 12.38 11.24
N ASN A 169 -0.54 11.84 10.03
CA ASN A 169 0.60 12.10 9.16
C ASN A 169 0.62 13.53 8.59
N GLY A 170 -0.53 14.05 8.15
CA GLY A 170 -0.61 15.27 7.37
C GLY A 170 -1.40 16.42 8.00
N GLY A 171 -1.95 16.24 9.20
CA GLY A 171 -2.72 17.23 9.94
C GLY A 171 -4.22 17.25 9.63
N LEU A 172 -5.04 17.32 10.69
CA LEU A 172 -6.51 17.37 10.63
C LEU A 172 -7.05 18.53 9.77
N GLY A 173 -6.42 19.70 9.84
CA GLY A 173 -6.83 20.86 9.05
C GLY A 173 -6.74 20.62 7.54
N TRP A 174 -5.79 19.81 7.08
CA TRP A 174 -5.72 19.42 5.68
C TRP A 174 -6.79 18.39 5.30
N VAL A 175 -7.05 17.40 6.15
CA VAL A 175 -8.15 16.44 5.94
C VAL A 175 -9.48 17.17 5.79
N ASN A 176 -9.76 18.16 6.65
CA ASN A 176 -10.97 18.97 6.57
C ASN A 176 -11.07 19.77 5.27
N ARG A 177 -9.94 20.28 4.75
CA ARG A 177 -9.90 20.96 3.45
C ARG A 177 -10.18 20.01 2.29
N ASP A 178 -9.59 18.82 2.29
CA ASP A 178 -9.84 17.81 1.25
C ASP A 178 -11.32 17.39 1.25
N ARG A 179 -11.90 17.12 2.43
CA ARG A 179 -13.33 16.79 2.58
C ARG A 179 -14.23 17.92 2.12
N LYS A 180 -13.93 19.17 2.48
CA LYS A 180 -14.67 20.34 2.00
C LYS A 180 -14.63 20.44 0.46
N LYS A 181 -13.46 20.20 -0.13
CA LYS A 181 -13.31 20.19 -1.59
C LYS A 181 -14.04 19.01 -2.23
N ALA A 182 -14.03 17.83 -1.60
CA ALA A 182 -14.77 16.65 -2.06
C ALA A 182 -16.27 16.94 -2.16
N ARG A 183 -16.87 17.52 -1.10
CA ARG A 183 -18.28 17.96 -1.12
C ARG A 183 -18.57 18.93 -2.26
N ALA A 184 -17.69 19.90 -2.49
CA ALA A 184 -17.85 20.86 -3.58
C ALA A 184 -17.77 20.23 -4.98
N LEU A 185 -17.13 19.06 -5.09
CA LEU A 185 -17.04 18.27 -6.32
C LEU A 185 -18.13 17.19 -6.44
N GLY A 186 -19.06 17.10 -5.49
CA GLY A 186 -20.05 16.02 -5.44
C GLY A 186 -19.46 14.64 -5.10
N VAL A 187 -18.23 14.60 -4.58
CA VAL A 187 -17.59 13.39 -4.08
C VAL A 187 -18.00 13.19 -2.62
N ASP A 188 -18.31 11.94 -2.27
CA ASP A 188 -18.65 11.56 -0.90
C ASP A 188 -17.50 11.87 0.06
N ASP A 189 -17.75 12.76 1.03
CA ASP A 189 -16.73 13.23 1.96
C ASP A 189 -16.61 12.39 3.23
N ARG A 190 -17.41 11.32 3.36
CA ARG A 190 -17.32 10.31 4.42
C ARG A 190 -16.66 9.02 3.96
N ARG A 191 -16.38 8.91 2.66
CA ARG A 191 -15.59 7.83 2.07
C ARG A 191 -14.16 8.31 1.82
N TRP A 192 -13.18 7.65 2.40
CA TRP A 192 -11.76 7.86 2.14
C TRP A 192 -11.36 7.13 0.84
N PHE A 193 -11.47 5.80 0.82
CA PHE A 193 -10.94 4.97 -0.26
C PHE A 193 -11.77 5.11 -1.55
N GLY A 194 -11.10 5.42 -2.66
CA GLY A 194 -11.75 5.73 -3.94
C GLY A 194 -12.43 7.11 -4.01
N ALA A 195 -12.47 7.87 -2.92
CA ALA A 195 -13.17 9.16 -2.84
C ALA A 195 -12.25 10.29 -2.36
N VAL A 196 -12.27 10.66 -1.07
CA VAL A 196 -11.50 11.83 -0.57
C VAL A 196 -9.99 11.66 -0.78
N GLU A 197 -9.47 10.44 -0.80
CA GLU A 197 -8.06 10.21 -1.06
C GLU A 197 -7.60 10.73 -2.45
N ASN A 198 -8.52 10.84 -3.41
CA ASN A 198 -8.27 11.38 -4.75
C ASN A 198 -8.40 12.91 -4.83
N VAL A 199 -8.81 13.57 -3.74
CA VAL A 199 -9.03 15.02 -3.69
C VAL A 199 -7.84 15.71 -3.02
N ASN A 200 -7.16 16.58 -3.76
CA ASN A 200 -6.07 17.43 -3.22
C ASN A 200 -6.52 18.89 -3.08
N ALA A 201 -6.61 19.40 -1.84
CA ALA A 201 -6.96 20.79 -1.55
C ALA A 201 -5.76 21.76 -1.45
N GLY A 202 -4.61 21.43 -2.06
CA GLY A 202 -3.47 22.34 -2.21
C GLY A 202 -2.15 21.87 -1.58
N ARG A 203 -2.04 20.60 -1.19
CA ARG A 203 -0.74 20.02 -0.81
C ARG A 203 0.17 19.94 -2.04
N SER A 204 1.48 20.05 -1.81
CA SER A 204 2.48 19.72 -2.83
C SER A 204 2.29 18.27 -3.30
N LYS A 205 2.73 17.95 -4.53
CA LYS A 205 2.59 16.59 -5.08
C LYS A 205 3.27 15.54 -4.18
N ALA A 206 4.42 15.86 -3.60
CA ALA A 206 5.14 14.95 -2.71
C ALA A 206 4.37 14.70 -1.40
N ALA A 207 3.99 15.78 -0.70
CA ALA A 207 3.25 15.67 0.56
C ALA A 207 1.88 15.00 0.39
N PHE A 208 1.23 15.22 -0.75
CA PHE A 208 -0.02 14.54 -1.08
C PHE A 208 0.20 13.04 -1.23
N ARG A 209 1.18 12.61 -2.05
CA ARG A 209 1.48 11.19 -2.24
C ARG A 209 1.85 10.50 -0.94
N GLU A 210 2.74 11.10 -0.15
CA GLU A 210 3.14 10.56 1.15
C GLU A 210 1.92 10.35 2.06
N ASN A 211 1.08 11.36 2.17
CA ASN A 211 -0.10 11.31 3.03
C ASN A 211 -1.16 10.29 2.56
N ARG A 212 -1.33 10.08 1.25
CA ARG A 212 -2.24 9.05 0.74
C ARG A 212 -1.69 7.65 0.88
N ASN A 213 -0.37 7.51 0.80
CA ASN A 213 0.29 6.22 0.98
C ASN A 213 0.21 5.74 2.43
N TYR A 214 0.21 6.66 3.39
CA TYR A 214 0.28 6.35 4.81
C TYR A 214 -0.91 5.48 5.32
N PRO A 215 -2.19 5.85 5.12
CA PRO A 215 -3.32 4.98 5.47
C PRO A 215 -3.31 3.63 4.72
N ARG A 216 -2.95 3.61 3.44
CA ARG A 216 -2.88 2.36 2.65
C ARG A 216 -1.88 1.38 3.23
N LEU A 217 -0.63 1.84 3.46
CA LEU A 217 0.42 1.00 4.04
C LEU A 217 0.02 0.41 5.40
N ILE A 218 -0.69 1.18 6.22
CA ILE A 218 -1.08 0.72 7.56
C ILE A 218 -2.29 -0.22 7.48
N LEU A 219 -3.36 0.20 6.82
CA LEU A 219 -4.65 -0.50 6.85
C LEU A 219 -4.76 -1.62 5.82
N GLU A 220 -4.14 -1.48 4.65
CA GLU A 220 -4.25 -2.47 3.58
C GLU A 220 -3.12 -3.50 3.60
N GLU A 221 -2.00 -3.19 4.23
CA GLU A 221 -0.80 -4.05 4.21
C GLU A 221 -0.34 -4.46 5.61
N ARG A 222 0.13 -3.50 6.43
CA ARG A 222 0.88 -3.81 7.65
C ARG A 222 0.03 -4.36 8.77
N GLN A 223 -1.20 -3.87 8.97
CA GLN A 223 -2.03 -4.34 10.10
C GLN A 223 -2.30 -5.84 10.02
N TYR A 224 -2.50 -6.40 8.82
CA TYR A 224 -2.77 -7.82 8.65
C TYR A 224 -1.60 -8.71 9.09
N ALA A 225 -0.36 -8.25 8.90
CA ALA A 225 0.81 -8.94 9.45
C ALA A 225 0.79 -8.96 10.99
N TYR A 226 0.38 -7.85 11.63
CA TYR A 226 0.26 -7.76 13.08
C TYR A 226 -0.93 -8.57 13.64
N ILE A 227 -2.06 -8.62 12.92
CA ILE A 227 -3.18 -9.51 13.22
C ILE A 227 -2.72 -10.97 13.19
N LYS A 228 -2.08 -11.40 12.09
CA LYS A 228 -1.51 -12.76 11.93
C LYS A 228 -0.48 -13.10 13.01
N ALA A 229 0.28 -12.10 13.49
CA ALA A 229 1.24 -12.25 14.58
C ALA A 229 0.61 -12.18 16.00
N GLY A 230 -0.72 -12.08 16.10
CA GLY A 230 -1.48 -12.14 17.34
C GLY A 230 -1.43 -10.87 18.19
N TRP A 231 -1.13 -9.70 17.60
CA TRP A 231 -1.03 -8.45 18.37
C TRP A 231 -2.36 -7.93 18.92
N GLY A 232 -3.47 -8.40 18.38
CA GLY A 232 -4.82 -7.94 18.70
C GLY A 232 -5.61 -7.69 17.42
N PRO A 233 -6.84 -7.16 17.54
CA PRO A 233 -7.65 -6.85 16.38
C PRO A 233 -7.05 -5.69 15.57
N GLY A 234 -7.38 -5.67 14.28
CA GLY A 234 -7.22 -4.49 13.43
C GLY A 234 -8.55 -3.77 13.24
N VAL A 235 -8.62 -2.95 12.20
CA VAL A 235 -9.88 -2.44 11.68
C VAL A 235 -10.06 -3.08 10.32
N GLU A 236 -11.07 -3.93 10.19
CA GLU A 236 -11.34 -4.67 8.95
C GLU A 236 -12.22 -3.86 8.00
N ASP A 237 -12.00 -4.06 6.70
CA ASP A 237 -12.87 -3.52 5.67
C ASP A 237 -14.08 -4.45 5.54
N GLU A 238 -15.26 -3.98 5.96
CA GLU A 238 -16.52 -4.73 5.85
C GLU A 238 -16.82 -5.16 4.41
N ALA A 239 -16.26 -4.47 3.40
CA ALA A 239 -16.40 -4.85 1.99
C ALA A 239 -15.46 -5.99 1.53
N ARG A 240 -14.54 -6.44 2.40
CA ARG A 240 -13.63 -7.59 2.17
C ARG A 240 -14.02 -8.86 2.95
N LEU A 241 -15.12 -8.81 3.73
CA LEU A 241 -15.77 -9.97 4.34
C LEU A 241 -16.81 -10.56 3.39
#